data_AF-I8XFH2-F1
#
_entry.id   AF-I8XFH2-F1
#
_cell.length_a   1.000
_cell.length_b   1.000
_cell.length_c   1.000
_cell.angle_alpha   90.00
_cell.angle_beta   90.00
_cell.angle_gamma   90.00
#
_symmetry.space_group_name_H-M   'P 1'
#
loop_
_entity.id
_entity.type
_entity.pdbx_description
1 polymer ?
#
loop_
_entity_poly.entity_id
_entity_poly.type
_entity_poly.pdbx_seq_one_letter_code
_entity_poly.pdbx_strand_id
1 'polypeptide(L)'
;MKHICIIITIIGISLTSCRQKYNDHLYSAVMSYKYLPIPITNQKDSCFYMCDALEFYREFNMYIMEYETFCITLYNHIKTNTYIQLTDSLYKELNTMSIHEVPEINSVYQYEGIKGILNRYTKAASPGYAAFKNELSWEERDFIMYLLFQEGIYTEFSDEDGDAFIRLNSK
;
A
#
# COMPACT_ATOMS: atom_id res chain seq x y z
N MET A 1 -2.20 -5.74 -24.66
CA MET A 1 -2.51 -4.45 -25.32
C MET A 1 -1.84 -3.36 -24.50
N LYS A 2 -1.02 -2.49 -25.12
CA LYS A 2 -0.30 -1.43 -24.41
C LYS A 2 -1.24 -0.25 -24.16
N HIS A 3 -1.78 -0.14 -22.96
CA HIS A 3 -2.49 1.06 -22.53
C HIS A 3 -1.45 2.10 -22.06
N ILE A 4 -1.25 3.16 -22.85
CA ILE A 4 -0.44 4.32 -22.49
C ILE A 4 -1.38 5.52 -22.42
N CYS A 5 -1.53 6.10 -21.23
CA CYS A 5 -1.46 7.54 -20.96
C CYS A 5 -1.91 7.81 -19.51
N ILE A 6 -1.00 8.33 -18.69
CA ILE A 6 -1.30 8.79 -17.34
C ILE A 6 -0.99 10.28 -17.32
N ILE A 7 -2.02 11.09 -17.06
CA ILE A 7 -1.86 12.53 -16.87
C ILE A 7 -1.56 12.74 -15.38
N ILE A 8 -0.28 12.78 -15.05
CA ILE A 8 0.18 13.15 -13.70
C ILE A 8 0.24 14.68 -13.66
N THR A 9 -0.71 15.30 -12.96
CA THR A 9 -0.67 16.75 -12.71
C THR A 9 0.43 17.03 -11.69
N ILE A 10 1.60 17.45 -12.18
CA ILE A 10 2.76 17.83 -11.34
C ILE A 10 2.46 19.19 -10.70
N ILE A 11 2.03 19.20 -9.45
CA ILE A 11 2.02 20.42 -8.64
C ILE A 11 3.42 20.56 -8.03
N GLY A 12 4.18 21.56 -8.48
CA GLY A 12 5.53 21.82 -8.01
C GLY A 12 5.56 22.14 -6.51
N ILE A 13 6.35 21.37 -5.74
CA ILE A 13 6.55 21.60 -4.31
C ILE A 13 7.99 22.06 -4.07
N SER A 14 8.07 23.19 -3.36
CA SER A 14 9.25 23.96 -2.99
C SER A 14 10.34 23.14 -2.27
N LEU A 15 11.61 23.52 -2.51
CA LEU A 15 12.87 22.81 -2.26
C LEU A 15 13.34 22.65 -0.79
N THR A 16 12.47 22.75 0.22
CA THR A 16 12.95 22.82 1.63
C THR A 16 12.89 21.53 2.46
N SER A 17 12.45 20.37 1.94
CA SER A 17 12.15 19.21 2.81
C SER A 17 13.00 17.94 2.66
N CYS A 18 14.08 17.92 1.87
CA CYS A 18 14.87 16.70 1.66
C CYS A 18 15.34 16.03 2.96
N ARG A 19 15.63 16.79 4.02
CA ARG A 19 16.11 16.23 5.30
C ARG A 19 15.01 15.64 6.19
N GLN A 20 13.76 16.04 6.01
CA GLN A 20 12.62 15.57 6.81
C GLN A 20 11.99 14.30 6.21
N LYS A 21 12.18 14.08 4.90
CA LYS A 21 11.73 12.87 4.18
C LYS A 21 12.46 11.59 4.63
N TYR A 22 13.75 11.66 4.94
CA TYR A 22 14.54 10.48 5.36
C TYR A 22 14.13 9.90 6.72
N ASN A 23 13.44 10.66 7.57
CA ASN A 23 12.92 10.18 8.86
C ASN A 23 11.42 9.82 8.81
N ASP A 24 10.80 9.84 7.64
CA ASP A 24 9.42 9.41 7.48
C ASP A 24 9.40 7.91 7.15
N HIS A 25 8.85 7.10 8.05
CA HIS A 25 8.69 5.66 7.83
C HIS A 25 7.88 5.37 6.57
N LEU A 26 6.92 6.23 6.21
CA LEU A 26 6.17 6.10 4.96
C LEU A 26 7.07 6.30 3.74
N TYR A 27 7.97 7.29 3.78
CA TYR A 27 8.89 7.51 2.67
C TYR A 27 9.81 6.30 2.49
N SER A 28 10.34 5.77 3.59
CA SER A 28 11.16 4.55 3.57
C SER A 28 10.37 3.34 3.06
N ALA A 29 9.10 3.21 3.43
CA ALA A 29 8.23 2.14 2.94
C ALA A 29 7.97 2.25 1.44
N VAL A 30 7.69 3.44 0.91
CA VAL A 30 7.50 3.69 -0.54
C VAL A 30 8.77 3.42 -1.36
N MET A 31 9.94 3.69 -0.78
CA MET A 31 11.23 3.47 -1.44
C MET A 31 11.73 2.01 -1.32
N SER A 32 10.96 1.12 -0.69
CA SER A 32 11.29 -0.29 -0.51
C SER A 32 10.12 -1.21 -0.90
N TYR A 33 10.31 -2.51 -0.80
CA TYR A 33 9.32 -3.54 -1.18
C TYR A 33 8.24 -3.72 -0.10
N LYS A 34 7.67 -2.62 0.43
CA LYS A 34 6.54 -2.68 1.35
C LYS A 34 5.24 -2.57 0.58
N TYR A 35 4.25 -3.35 1.00
CA TYR A 35 2.88 -3.20 0.52
C TYR A 35 2.24 -1.95 1.13
N LEU A 36 1.57 -1.18 0.27
CA LEU A 36 0.99 0.11 0.60
C LEU A 36 -0.41 0.23 -0.02
N PRO A 37 -1.38 0.86 0.67
CA PRO A 37 -2.64 1.23 0.04
C PRO A 37 -2.42 2.44 -0.87
N ILE A 38 -2.46 2.20 -2.18
CA ILE A 38 -2.30 3.23 -3.21
C ILE A 38 -3.68 3.82 -3.55
N PRO A 39 -3.92 5.12 -3.30
CA PRO A 39 -5.20 5.76 -3.63
C PRO A 39 -5.30 5.98 -5.14
N ILE A 40 -6.30 5.38 -5.79
CA ILE A 40 -6.55 5.49 -7.23
C ILE A 40 -7.96 6.01 -7.55
N THR A 41 -8.12 6.71 -8.67
CA THR A 41 -9.41 7.23 -9.14
C THR A 41 -9.50 7.27 -10.66
N ASN A 42 -10.71 7.17 -11.20
CA ASN A 42 -11.03 7.53 -12.58
C ASN A 42 -11.84 8.84 -12.68
N GLN A 43 -11.81 9.67 -11.64
CA GLN A 43 -12.62 10.89 -11.43
C GLN A 43 -14.11 10.66 -11.14
N LYS A 44 -14.66 9.48 -11.41
CA LYS A 44 -16.06 9.14 -11.10
C LYS A 44 -16.15 8.41 -9.76
N ASP A 45 -15.23 7.47 -9.55
CA ASP A 45 -15.10 6.63 -8.38
C ASP A 45 -13.65 6.65 -7.89
N SER A 46 -13.44 6.15 -6.68
CA SER A 46 -12.11 6.03 -6.07
C SER A 46 -12.02 4.83 -5.13
N CYS A 47 -10.86 4.20 -5.06
CA CYS A 47 -10.58 3.10 -4.14
C CYS A 47 -9.10 3.08 -3.76
N PHE A 48 -8.74 2.14 -2.88
CA PHE A 48 -7.35 1.81 -2.58
C PHE A 48 -6.98 0.49 -3.22
N TYR A 49 -5.79 0.43 -3.81
CA TYR A 49 -5.20 -0.78 -4.36
C TYR A 49 -3.96 -1.13 -3.55
N MET A 50 -3.83 -2.38 -3.12
CA MET A 50 -2.77 -2.83 -2.21
C MET A 50 -1.62 -3.47 -3.01
N CYS A 51 -0.47 -2.78 -3.11
CA CYS A 51 0.73 -3.32 -3.75
C CYS A 51 1.99 -2.54 -3.34
N ASP A 52 3.16 -3.00 -3.77
CA ASP A 52 4.41 -2.24 -3.64
C ASP A 52 4.64 -1.24 -4.79
N ALA A 53 5.52 -0.27 -4.56
CA ALA A 53 5.78 0.80 -5.51
C ALA A 53 6.42 0.31 -6.84
N LEU A 54 7.27 -0.72 -6.79
CA LEU A 54 7.91 -1.25 -7.99
C LEU A 54 6.90 -2.01 -8.86
N GLU A 55 6.06 -2.84 -8.24
CA GLU A 55 4.97 -3.53 -8.94
C GLU A 55 4.03 -2.51 -9.60
N PHE A 56 3.55 -1.51 -8.84
CA PHE A 56 2.67 -0.47 -9.39
C PHE A 56 3.33 0.29 -10.56
N TYR A 57 4.62 0.60 -10.43
CA TYR A 57 5.36 1.28 -11.49
C TYR A 57 5.47 0.44 -12.77
N ARG A 58 5.78 -0.86 -12.63
CA ARG A 58 6.04 -1.76 -13.76
C ARG A 58 4.77 -2.22 -14.45
N GLU A 59 3.79 -2.68 -13.68
CA GLU A 59 2.54 -3.26 -14.18
C GLU A 59 1.66 -2.21 -14.85
N PHE A 60 1.71 -0.96 -14.37
CA PHE A 60 0.88 0.13 -14.91
C PHE A 60 1.63 1.07 -15.85
N ASN A 61 2.78 0.60 -16.36
CA ASN A 61 3.53 1.22 -17.44
C ASN A 61 3.87 2.70 -17.14
N MET A 62 4.25 2.97 -15.89
CA MET A 62 4.57 4.31 -15.37
C MET A 62 5.96 4.82 -15.80
N TYR A 63 6.63 4.13 -16.72
CA TYR A 63 7.97 4.44 -17.26
C TYR A 63 8.06 5.81 -17.97
N ILE A 64 6.97 6.58 -18.03
CA ILE A 64 6.99 7.96 -18.50
C ILE A 64 7.84 8.88 -17.61
N MET A 65 8.13 8.46 -16.38
CA MET A 65 9.02 9.14 -15.46
C MET A 65 10.01 8.16 -14.82
N GLU A 66 11.16 8.69 -14.39
CA GLU A 66 12.15 7.92 -13.63
C GLU A 66 11.54 7.34 -12.35
N TYR A 67 11.93 6.12 -11.98
CA TYR A 67 11.36 5.38 -10.85
C TYR A 67 11.46 6.16 -9.52
N GLU A 68 12.59 6.82 -9.26
CA GLU A 68 12.75 7.64 -8.05
C GLU A 68 11.76 8.82 -8.02
N THR A 69 11.54 9.48 -9.15
CA THR A 69 10.54 10.56 -9.29
C THR A 69 9.13 10.01 -9.06
N PHE A 70 8.85 8.83 -9.58
CA PHE A 70 7.59 8.12 -9.34
C PHE A 70 7.39 7.83 -7.84
N CYS A 71 8.38 7.25 -7.15
CA CYS A 71 8.28 6.96 -5.71
C CYS A 71 8.06 8.23 -4.89
N ILE A 72 8.74 9.34 -5.20
CA ILE A 72 8.52 10.62 -4.51
C ILE A 72 7.08 11.12 -4.74
N THR A 73 6.56 10.96 -5.95
CA THR A 73 5.20 11.34 -6.31
C THR A 73 4.18 10.48 -5.58
N LEU A 74 4.37 9.16 -5.58
CA LEU A 74 3.54 8.19 -4.86
C LEU A 74 3.51 8.47 -3.35
N TYR A 75 4.67 8.73 -2.74
CA TYR A 75 4.76 9.11 -1.34
C TYR A 75 3.89 10.33 -1.03
N ASN A 76 3.95 11.39 -1.86
CA ASN A 76 3.14 12.58 -1.64
C ASN A 76 1.64 12.27 -1.76
N HIS A 77 1.24 11.45 -2.74
CA HIS A 77 -0.15 11.02 -2.91
C HIS A 77 -0.68 10.32 -1.66
N ILE A 78 0.04 9.30 -1.17
CA ILE A 78 -0.33 8.56 0.02
C ILE A 78 -0.34 9.48 1.26
N LYS A 79 0.72 10.28 1.46
CA LYS A 79 0.86 11.16 2.63
C LYS A 79 -0.25 12.20 2.72
N THR A 80 -0.71 12.71 1.58
CA THR A 80 -1.73 13.77 1.50
C THR A 80 -3.13 13.23 1.24
N ASN A 81 -3.29 11.91 1.14
CA ASN A 81 -4.53 11.24 0.75
C ASN A 81 -5.13 11.80 -0.55
N THR A 82 -4.27 12.07 -1.54
CA THR A 82 -4.69 12.51 -2.88
C THR A 82 -4.60 11.35 -3.86
N TYR A 83 -5.59 11.24 -4.74
CA TYR A 83 -5.72 10.09 -5.63
C TYR A 83 -4.87 10.21 -6.89
N ILE A 84 -4.28 9.09 -7.30
CA ILE A 84 -3.64 8.94 -8.60
C ILE A 84 -4.73 8.72 -9.64
N GLN A 85 -4.81 9.61 -10.63
CA GLN A 85 -5.78 9.50 -11.71
C GLN A 85 -5.35 8.45 -12.73
N LEU A 86 -6.23 7.49 -12.98
CA LEU A 86 -6.06 6.43 -13.96
C LEU A 86 -7.07 6.58 -15.11
N THR A 87 -6.82 5.85 -16.21
CA THR A 87 -7.82 5.68 -17.27
C THR A 87 -8.98 4.83 -16.76
N ASP A 88 -10.19 5.02 -17.32
CA ASP A 88 -11.37 4.20 -16.98
C ASP A 88 -11.10 2.68 -17.14
N SER A 89 -10.28 2.28 -18.12
CA SER A 89 -9.95 0.87 -18.38
C SER A 89 -9.08 0.30 -17.26
N LEU A 90 -7.98 0.99 -16.93
CA LEU A 90 -7.05 0.53 -15.91
C LEU A 90 -7.69 0.58 -14.52
N TYR A 91 -8.45 1.64 -14.22
CA TYR A 91 -9.17 1.73 -12.95
C TYR A 91 -10.12 0.54 -12.76
N LYS A 92 -10.89 0.15 -13.79
CA LYS A 92 -11.79 -1.00 -13.70
C LYS A 92 -11.05 -2.31 -13.45
N GLU A 93 -9.87 -2.48 -14.04
CA GLU A 93 -9.02 -3.66 -13.83
C GLU A 93 -8.52 -3.74 -12.38
N LEU A 94 -8.08 -2.62 -11.80
CA LEU A 94 -7.59 -2.60 -10.42
C LEU A 94 -8.69 -2.61 -9.38
N ASN A 95 -9.84 -2.03 -9.69
CA ASN A 95 -10.97 -1.98 -8.78
C ASN A 95 -11.56 -3.37 -8.47
N THR A 96 -11.31 -4.40 -9.28
CA THR A 96 -11.73 -5.78 -8.94
C THR A 96 -10.88 -6.42 -7.83
N MET A 97 -9.69 -5.85 -7.58
CA MET A 97 -8.74 -6.27 -6.55
C MET A 97 -8.51 -5.14 -5.54
N SER A 98 -9.44 -4.19 -5.45
CA SER A 98 -9.32 -3.09 -4.51
C SER A 98 -9.57 -3.58 -3.09
N ILE A 99 -9.04 -2.83 -2.12
CA ILE A 99 -9.24 -3.09 -0.71
C ILE A 99 -10.72 -2.87 -0.38
N HIS A 100 -11.37 -3.93 0.10
CA HIS A 100 -12.75 -3.89 0.59
C HIS A 100 -12.78 -4.11 2.10
N GLU A 101 -13.70 -3.42 2.78
CA GLU A 101 -13.91 -3.66 4.20
C GLU A 101 -14.46 -5.07 4.41
N VAL A 102 -13.80 -5.84 5.28
CA VAL A 102 -14.29 -7.13 5.75
C VAL A 102 -14.96 -6.93 7.11
N PRO A 103 -16.31 -7.01 7.22
CA PRO A 103 -17.03 -6.60 8.44
C PRO A 103 -16.59 -7.32 9.71
N GLU A 104 -16.25 -8.62 9.61
CA GLU A 104 -15.80 -9.42 10.74
C GLU A 104 -14.44 -8.93 11.28
N ILE A 105 -13.51 -8.61 10.37
CA ILE A 105 -12.19 -8.07 10.70
C ILE A 105 -12.33 -6.64 11.22
N ASN A 106 -13.17 -5.81 10.61
CA ASN A 106 -13.40 -4.44 11.07
C ASN A 106 -13.97 -4.45 12.49
N SER A 107 -14.93 -5.34 12.79
CA SER A 107 -15.46 -5.53 14.14
C SER A 107 -14.34 -5.80 15.15
N VAL A 108 -13.45 -6.75 14.87
CA VAL A 108 -12.28 -7.01 15.73
C VAL A 108 -11.44 -5.75 15.92
N TYR A 109 -11.16 -4.99 14.86
CA TYR A 109 -10.39 -3.76 14.94
C TYR A 109 -11.06 -2.70 15.83
N GLN A 110 -12.38 -2.50 15.69
CA GLN A 110 -13.12 -1.52 16.49
C GLN A 110 -13.14 -1.88 17.99
N TYR A 111 -13.23 -3.16 18.34
CA TYR A 111 -13.35 -3.60 19.74
C TYR A 111 -12.00 -3.87 20.42
N GLU A 112 -11.00 -4.38 19.69
CA GLU A 112 -9.74 -4.86 20.26
C GLU A 112 -8.51 -4.09 19.73
N GLY A 113 -8.71 -3.19 18.77
CA GLY A 113 -7.65 -2.43 18.13
C GLY A 113 -6.68 -3.30 17.32
N ILE A 114 -5.55 -2.71 16.94
CA ILE A 114 -4.54 -3.41 16.14
C ILE A 114 -3.94 -4.63 16.84
N LYS A 115 -3.93 -4.64 18.18
CA LYS A 115 -3.49 -5.81 18.96
C LYS A 115 -4.42 -7.01 18.78
N GLY A 116 -5.74 -6.79 18.76
CA GLY A 116 -6.71 -7.85 18.47
C GLY A 116 -6.54 -8.42 17.07
N ILE A 117 -6.32 -7.54 16.09
CA ILE A 117 -6.03 -7.93 14.71
C ILE A 117 -4.79 -8.82 14.64
N LEU A 118 -3.67 -8.39 15.21
CA LEU A 118 -2.44 -9.19 15.24
C LEU A 118 -2.66 -10.54 15.95
N ASN A 119 -3.30 -10.55 17.11
CA ASN A 119 -3.52 -11.79 17.87
C ASN A 119 -4.43 -12.81 17.16
N ARG A 120 -5.46 -12.34 16.45
CA ARG A 120 -6.46 -13.20 15.82
C ARG A 120 -6.06 -13.67 14.43
N TYR A 121 -5.36 -12.84 13.67
CA TYR A 121 -5.15 -13.06 12.24
C TYR A 121 -3.68 -13.31 11.85
N THR A 122 -2.76 -13.25 12.81
CA THR A 122 -1.36 -13.55 12.56
C THR A 122 -0.85 -14.71 13.42
N LYS A 123 0.32 -15.22 13.07
CA LYS A 123 1.07 -16.25 13.80
C LYS A 123 2.55 -15.84 13.84
N ALA A 124 3.28 -16.32 14.83
CA ALA A 124 4.72 -16.13 14.87
C ALA A 124 5.37 -16.79 13.64
N ALA A 125 6.25 -16.06 12.95
CA ALA A 125 6.98 -16.58 11.79
C ALA A 125 8.46 -16.81 12.16
N SER A 126 9.12 -15.77 12.65
CA SER A 126 10.51 -15.80 13.10
C SER A 126 10.72 -14.74 14.19
N PRO A 127 11.87 -14.72 14.91
CA PRO A 127 12.10 -13.71 15.92
C PRO A 127 11.96 -12.28 15.37
N GLY A 128 10.95 -11.55 15.87
CA GLY A 128 10.64 -10.18 15.43
C GLY A 128 9.69 -10.08 14.23
N TYR A 129 9.17 -11.19 13.72
CA TYR A 129 8.25 -11.24 12.57
C TYR A 129 6.99 -12.06 12.86
N ALA A 130 5.87 -11.59 12.33
CA ALA A 130 4.62 -12.33 12.24
C ALA A 130 4.27 -12.60 10.77
N ALA A 131 3.61 -13.72 10.50
CA ALA A 131 2.99 -14.04 9.22
C ALA A 131 1.47 -14.05 9.37
N PHE A 132 0.75 -13.87 8.28
CA PHE A 132 -0.69 -14.09 8.26
C PHE A 132 -1.03 -15.57 8.50
N LYS A 133 -2.20 -15.82 9.06
CA LYS A 133 -2.71 -17.19 9.15
C LYS A 133 -3.11 -17.71 7.76
N ASN A 134 -2.92 -19.02 7.54
CA ASN A 134 -3.01 -19.62 6.21
C ASN A 134 -4.44 -19.64 5.65
N GLU A 135 -5.44 -19.67 6.53
CA GLU A 135 -6.85 -19.68 6.19
C GLU A 135 -7.39 -18.35 5.64
N LEU A 136 -6.62 -17.26 5.77
CA LEU A 136 -7.02 -15.95 5.28
C LEU A 136 -6.87 -15.86 3.77
N SER A 137 -7.95 -15.45 3.12
CA SER A 137 -7.95 -15.02 1.72
C SER A 137 -7.10 -13.77 1.50
N TRP A 138 -6.74 -13.49 0.24
CA TRP A 138 -6.02 -12.26 -0.11
C TRP A 138 -6.83 -11.00 0.20
N GLU A 139 -8.15 -11.02 -0.01
CA GLU A 139 -9.02 -9.89 0.33
C GLU A 139 -8.96 -9.55 1.83
N GLU A 140 -9.01 -10.57 2.69
CA GLU A 140 -8.88 -10.39 4.13
C GLU A 140 -7.49 -9.87 4.51
N ARG A 141 -6.43 -10.40 3.89
CA ARG A 141 -5.06 -9.93 4.09
C ARG A 141 -4.91 -8.46 3.68
N ASP A 142 -5.43 -8.07 2.53
CA ASP A 142 -5.38 -6.69 2.02
C ASP A 142 -6.05 -5.72 2.97
N PHE A 143 -7.22 -6.08 3.49
CA PHE A 143 -7.90 -5.25 4.48
C PHE A 143 -7.13 -5.17 5.80
N ILE A 144 -6.53 -6.27 6.28
CA ILE A 144 -5.66 -6.24 7.46
C ILE A 144 -4.42 -5.38 7.22
N MET A 145 -3.79 -5.49 6.04
CA MET A 145 -2.63 -4.68 5.65
C MET A 145 -2.99 -3.19 5.62
N TYR A 146 -4.18 -2.84 5.14
CA TYR A 146 -4.70 -1.48 5.21
C TYR A 146 -4.82 -0.99 6.67
N LEU A 147 -5.41 -1.79 7.57
CA LEU A 147 -5.53 -1.42 8.99
C LEU A 147 -4.16 -1.25 9.68
N LEU A 148 -3.20 -2.14 9.38
CA LEU A 148 -1.83 -2.04 9.86
C LEU A 148 -1.16 -0.75 9.37
N PHE A 149 -1.36 -0.41 8.10
CA PHE A 149 -0.84 0.81 7.52
C PHE A 149 -1.36 2.07 8.23
N GLN A 150 -2.65 2.11 8.60
CA GLN A 150 -3.23 3.24 9.35
C GLN A 150 -2.52 3.46 10.71
N GLU A 151 -1.95 2.40 11.28
CA GLU A 151 -1.19 2.40 12.54
C GLU A 151 0.32 2.60 12.35
N GLY A 152 0.77 2.85 11.11
CA GLY A 152 2.18 3.00 10.76
C GLY A 152 2.96 1.68 10.78
N ILE A 153 2.27 0.54 10.67
CA ILE A 153 2.86 -0.80 10.59
C ILE A 153 2.85 -1.23 9.12
N TYR A 154 4.01 -1.57 8.59
CA TYR A 154 4.17 -1.92 7.17
C TYR A 154 4.39 -3.41 6.99
N THR A 155 3.79 -3.95 5.93
CA THR A 155 3.91 -5.35 5.55
C THR A 155 4.98 -5.52 4.47
N GLU A 156 5.76 -6.58 4.58
CA GLU A 156 6.84 -7.00 3.69
C GLU A 156 6.41 -8.23 2.91
N PHE A 157 6.77 -8.32 1.64
CA PHE A 157 6.58 -9.55 0.87
C PHE A 157 7.91 -10.30 0.76
N SER A 158 7.88 -11.60 1.03
CA SER A 158 9.03 -12.49 0.80
C SER A 158 8.88 -13.11 -0.58
N ASP A 159 9.73 -12.72 -1.53
CA ASP A 159 9.80 -13.37 -2.84
C ASP A 159 10.22 -14.84 -2.74
N GLU A 160 10.90 -15.24 -1.65
CA GLU A 160 11.33 -16.62 -1.42
C GLU A 160 10.17 -17.52 -0.98
N ASP A 161 9.29 -17.01 -0.11
CA ASP A 161 8.19 -17.78 0.48
C ASP A 161 6.83 -17.50 -0.17
N GLY A 162 6.74 -16.45 -1.00
CA GLY A 162 5.50 -15.99 -1.62
C GLY A 162 4.45 -15.51 -0.61
N ASP A 163 4.87 -15.07 0.57
CA ASP A 163 3.98 -14.70 1.67
C ASP A 163 4.33 -13.31 2.24
N ALA A 164 3.34 -12.73 2.91
CA ALA A 164 3.40 -11.40 3.48
C ALA A 164 3.70 -11.45 5.00
N PHE A 165 4.62 -10.62 5.46
CA PHE A 165 5.14 -10.62 6.83
C PHE A 165 5.06 -9.23 7.46
N ILE A 166 4.86 -9.23 8.77
CA ILE A 166 4.76 -8.02 9.59
C ILE A 166 5.97 -7.98 10.51
N ARG A 167 6.73 -6.88 10.46
CA ARG A 167 7.85 -6.65 11.37
C ARG A 167 7.34 -6.06 12.69
N LEU A 168 7.43 -6.83 13.78
CA LEU A 168 6.80 -6.48 15.06
C LEU A 168 7.55 -5.39 15.86
N ASN A 169 8.79 -5.05 15.47
CA ASN A 169 9.65 -4.08 16.15
C ASN A 169 9.95 -2.83 15.30
N SER A 170 9.05 -2.41 14.40
CA SER A 170 9.30 -1.31 13.46
C SER A 170 9.09 0.11 14.01
N LYS A 171 9.01 0.29 15.34
CA LYS A 171 8.90 1.62 15.98
C LYS A 171 10.26 2.16 16.38
#